data_AF-A0A0C2GGG2-F1
#
_entry.id   AF-A0A0C2GGG2-F1
#
_cell.length_a   1.000
_cell.length_b   1.000
_cell.length_c   1.000
_cell.angle_alpha   90.00
_cell.angle_beta   90.00
_cell.angle_gamma   90.00
#
_symmetry.space_group_name_H-M   'P 1'
#
loop_
_entity.id
_entity.type
_entity.pdbx_description
1 polymer ?
#
loop_
_entity_poly.entity_id
_entity_poly.type
_entity_poly.pdbx_seq_one_letter_code
_entity_poly.pdbx_strand_id
1 'polypeptide(L)' 'MVMWTKKKLESVGATVQVIENGKQKLQNGKTIDLPPILFGVLGNDPNKKTVLVYGHLDVQPAAKE' A
#
# COMPACT_ATOMS: atom_id res chain seq x y z
N MET A 1 -0.73 5.48 7.47
CA MET A 1 -0.02 4.20 7.26
C MET A 1 0.66 4.11 5.90
N VAL A 2 -0.07 4.23 4.79
CA VAL A 2 0.49 4.11 3.43
C VAL A 2 1.72 5.00 3.18
N MET A 3 1.63 6.31 3.45
CA MET A 3 2.78 7.22 3.26
C MET A 3 3.97 6.96 4.20
N TRP A 4 3.72 6.39 5.38
CA TRP A 4 4.79 5.98 6.29
C TRP A 4 5.54 4.76 5.73
N THR A 5 4.79 3.77 5.24
CA THR A 5 5.37 2.58 4.59
C THR A 5 6.12 2.95 3.32
N LYS A 6 5.59 3.88 2.50
CA LYS A 6 6.30 4.44 1.34
C LYS A 6 7.70 4.93 1.74
N LYS A 7 7.80 5.80 2.74
CA LYS A 7 9.09 6.34 3.21
C LYS A 7 10.05 5.25 3.68
N LYS A 8 9.53 4.20 4.33
CA LYS A 8 10.36 3.05 4.75
C LYS A 8 10.89 2.24 3.56
N LEU A 9 10.06 1.98 2.57
CA LEU A 9 10.48 1.31 1.33
C LEU A 9 11.51 2.15 0.56
N GLU A 10 11.28 3.45 0.44
CA GLU A 10 12.24 4.39 -0.20
C GLU A 10 13.58 4.42 0.56
N SER A 11 13.56 4.36 1.90
CA SER A 11 14.78 4.36 2.71
C SER A 11 15.67 3.12 2.51
N VAL A 12 15.12 2.03 1.98
CA VAL A 12 15.88 0.82 1.62
C VAL A 12 16.20 0.73 0.12
N GLY A 13 15.95 1.82 -0.64
CA GLY A 13 16.30 1.93 -2.05
C GLY A 13 15.21 1.46 -3.03
N ALA A 14 13.98 1.23 -2.56
CA ALA A 14 12.89 0.88 -3.45
C ALA A 14 12.29 2.13 -4.12
N THR A 15 11.98 2.04 -5.41
CA THR A 15 11.13 3.02 -6.10
C THR A 15 9.68 2.70 -5.81
N VAL A 16 8.92 3.66 -5.27
CA VAL A 16 7.54 3.43 -4.83
C VAL A 16 6.56 4.34 -5.54
N GLN A 17 5.53 3.75 -6.13
CA GLN A 17 4.37 4.43 -6.68
C GLN A 17 3.17 4.29 -5.73
N VAL A 18 2.44 5.38 -5.55
CA VAL A 18 1.18 5.44 -4.78
C VAL A 18 0.05 5.55 -5.79
N ILE A 19 -0.79 4.52 -5.86
CA ILE A 19 -1.87 4.44 -6.84
C ILE A 19 -3.20 4.66 -6.13
N GLU A 20 -3.92 5.71 -6.54
CA GLU A 20 -5.27 6.00 -6.06
C GLU A 20 -6.22 4.87 -6.44
N ASN A 21 -7.01 4.38 -5.47
CA ASN A 21 -7.85 3.19 -5.63
C ASN A 21 -9.34 3.53 -5.80
N GLY A 22 -9.65 4.77 -6.19
CA GLY A 22 -11.02 5.22 -6.41
C GLY A 22 -11.82 5.43 -5.12
N LYS A 23 -13.15 5.30 -5.22
CA LYS A 23 -14.10 5.63 -4.15
C LYS A 23 -14.99 4.43 -3.79
N GLN A 24 -15.32 4.31 -2.51
CA GLN A 24 -16.27 3.31 -1.99
C GLN A 24 -17.56 3.98 -1.52
N LYS A 25 -18.71 3.42 -1.93
CA LYS A 25 -20.03 3.78 -1.40
C LYS A 25 -20.35 2.91 -0.18
N LEU A 26 -20.60 3.55 0.96
CA LEU A 26 -20.99 2.91 2.20
C LEU A 26 -22.49 2.60 2.21
N GLN A 27 -22.91 1.68 3.09
CA GLN A 27 -24.32 1.27 3.22
C GLN A 27 -25.25 2.42 3.62
N ASN A 28 -24.74 3.41 4.35
CA ASN A 28 -25.47 4.63 4.70
C ASN A 28 -25.55 5.66 3.55
N GLY A 29 -25.10 5.31 2.35
CA GLY A 29 -25.12 6.16 1.16
C GLY A 29 -23.94 7.13 1.03
N LYS A 30 -23.08 7.25 2.07
CA LYS A 30 -21.89 8.11 2.01
C LYS A 30 -20.84 7.52 1.08
N THR A 31 -20.10 8.38 0.37
CA THR A 31 -18.95 7.99 -0.46
C THR A 31 -17.66 8.42 0.23
N ILE A 32 -16.67 7.53 0.27
CA ILE A 32 -15.33 7.79 0.80
C ILE A 32 -14.26 7.41 -0.22
N ASP A 33 -13.08 8.00 -0.13
CA ASP A 33 -11.92 7.58 -0.91
C ASP A 33 -11.35 6.27 -0.33
N LEU A 34 -11.03 5.32 -1.22
CA LEU A 34 -10.35 4.10 -0.83
C LEU A 34 -8.88 4.37 -0.50
N PRO A 35 -8.26 3.63 0.43
CA PRO A 35 -6.83 3.75 0.67
C PRO A 35 -6.03 3.49 -0.62
N PRO A 36 -5.01 4.30 -0.91
CA PRO A 36 -4.17 4.07 -2.08
C PRO A 36 -3.30 2.83 -1.90
N ILE A 37 -2.93 2.21 -3.03
CA ILE A 37 -2.11 0.99 -3.09
C ILE A 37 -0.65 1.38 -3.31
N LEU A 38 0.26 0.69 -2.63
CA LEU A 38 1.70 0.85 -2.84
C LEU A 38 2.22 -0.19 -3.83
N PHE A 39 2.90 0.29 -4.87
CA PHE A 39 3.72 -0.54 -5.75
C PHE A 39 5.18 -0.15 -5.56
N GLY A 40 5.93 -1.02 -4.90
CA GLY A 40 7.36 -0.86 -4.66
C GLY A 40 8.18 -1.80 -5.53
N VAL A 41 9.26 -1.30 -6.12
CA VAL A 41 10.25 -2.10 -6.87
C VAL A 41 11.63 -1.85 -6.27
N LEU A 42 12.31 -2.93 -5.86
CA LEU A 42 13.67 -2.88 -5.35
C LEU A 42 14.61 -3.65 -6.29
N GLY A 43 15.38 -2.90 -7.10
CA GLY A 43 16.25 -3.45 -8.13
C GLY A 43 15.52 -3.75 -9.44
N ASN A 44 16.29 -3.86 -10.54
CA ASN A 44 15.79 -4.11 -11.90
C ASN A 44 16.83 -4.88 -12.74
N ASP A 45 17.46 -5.89 -12.15
CA ASP A 45 18.51 -6.68 -12.79
C ASP A 45 17.88 -7.81 -13.64
N PRO A 46 18.01 -7.78 -14.99
CA PRO A 46 17.39 -8.78 -15.86
C PRO A 46 17.98 -10.19 -15.69
N ASN A 47 19.14 -10.33 -15.05
CA ASN A 47 19.75 -11.63 -14.76
C ASN A 47 19.27 -12.24 -13.45
N LYS A 48 18.51 -11.50 -12.63
CA LYS A 48 17.93 -11.99 -11.38
C LYS A 48 16.45 -12.34 -11.57
N LYS A 49 15.97 -13.28 -10.76
CA LYS A 49 14.54 -13.59 -10.70
C LYS A 49 13.81 -12.46 -9.98
N THR A 50 12.61 -12.14 -10.45
CA THR A 50 11.70 -11.18 -9.82
C THR A 50 10.72 -11.92 -8.91
N VAL A 51 10.57 -11.44 -7.68
CA VAL A 51 9.59 -11.97 -6.71
C VAL A 51 8.60 -10.87 -6.35
N LEU A 52 7.31 -11.18 -6.43
CA LEU A 52 6.24 -10.30 -5.97
C LEU A 52 5.89 -10.64 -4.51
N VAL A 53 5.95 -9.65 -3.62
CA VAL A 53 5.52 -9.77 -2.23
C VAL A 53 4.23 -8.96 -2.05
N TYR A 54 3.20 -9.60 -1.49
CA TYR A 54 1.92 -8.98 -1.18
C TYR A 54 1.69 -8.93 0.33
N GLY A 55 1.09 -7.84 0.80
CA GLY A 55 0.67 -7.65 2.18
C GLY A 55 -0.31 -6.50 2.29
N HIS A 56 -0.87 -6.31 3.49
CA HIS A 56 -1.84 -5.26 3.78
C HIS A 56 -1.40 -4.46 5.02
N LEU A 57 -1.87 -3.21 5.13
CA LEU A 57 -1.48 -2.27 6.21
C LEU A 57 -2.65 -1.86 7.09
N ASP A 58 -3.88 -2.17 6.66
CA ASP A 58 -5.08 -2.04 7.47
C ASP A 58 -5.11 -3.15 8.52
N VAL A 59 -5.84 -2.87 9.59
CA VAL A 59 -5.96 -3.75 10.75
C VAL A 59 -7.41 -3.85 11.15
N GLN A 60 -7.76 -4.94 11.83
CA GLN A 60 -9.05 -5.05 12.47
C GLN A 60 -9.17 -4.01 13.60
N PRO A 61 -10.37 -3.47 13.86
CA PRO A 61 -10.62 -2.69 15.06
C PRO A 61 -10.23 -3.47 16.32
N ALA A 62 -9.67 -2.78 17.30
CA ALA A 62 -9.33 -3.36 18.59
C ALA A 62 -9.78 -2.42 19.70
N ALA A 63 -10.59 -2.92 20.63
CA ALA A 63 -10.86 -2.28 21.90
C ALA A 63 -9.87 -2.80 22.94
N LYS A 64 -9.53 -1.98 23.94
CA LYS A 64 -8.69 -2.43 25.06
C LYS A 64 -9.44 -3.32 26.05
N GLU A 65 -10.78 -3.34 25.97
CA GLU A 65 -11.70 -4.13 26.79
C GLU A 65 -12.76 -4.77 25.89
#